data_AF-A0A397FBE0-F1
#
_entry.id   AF-A0A397FBE0-F1
#
_cell.length_a   1.000
_cell.length_b   1.000
_cell.length_c   1.000
_cell.angle_alpha   90.00
_cell.angle_beta   90.00
_cell.angle_gamma   90.00
#
_symmetry.space_group_name_H-M   'P 1'
#
loop_
_entity.id
_entity.type
_entity.pdbx_description
1 polymer ?
#
loop_
_entity_poly.entity_id
_entity_poly.type
_entity_poly.pdbx_seq_one_letter_code
_entity_poly.pdbx_strand_id
1 'polypeptide(L)'
;MTYRAETFIVEMLKQADIIIGRDIIVHNPEIFLDWSSRGMLAIGESYMAKQWEALLPLDVVLTKLLKLPSDAKRKLFKSWDAKFVH
;
A
#
# COMPACT_ATOMS: atom_id res chain seq x y z
N MET A 1 -18.04 5.78 -2.87
CA MET A 1 -16.80 6.04 -3.64
C MET A 1 -15.65 5.10 -3.26
N THR A 2 -15.73 4.37 -2.14
CA THR A 2 -14.71 3.46 -1.59
C THR A 2 -14.39 2.23 -2.45
N TYR A 3 -15.40 1.66 -3.14
CA TYR A 3 -15.26 0.43 -3.95
C TYR A 3 -14.19 0.50 -5.06
N ARG A 4 -13.92 1.68 -5.61
CA ARG A 4 -12.90 1.84 -6.66
C ARG A 4 -11.47 1.86 -6.09
N ALA A 5 -11.28 2.46 -4.93
CA ALA A 5 -9.97 2.54 -4.27
C ALA A 5 -9.55 1.17 -3.74
N GLU A 6 -10.48 0.44 -3.13
CA GLU A 6 -10.28 -0.93 -2.65
C GLU A 6 -9.84 -1.86 -3.78
N THR A 7 -10.59 -1.94 -4.88
CA THR A 7 -10.23 -2.79 -6.03
C THR A 7 -8.85 -2.43 -6.59
N PHE A 8 -8.54 -1.14 -6.72
CA PHE A 8 -7.24 -0.68 -7.21
C PHE A 8 -6.08 -1.11 -6.31
N ILE A 9 -6.22 -0.94 -4.99
CA ILE A 9 -5.19 -1.35 -4.03
C ILE A 9 -5.04 -2.87 -3.99
N VAL A 10 -6.15 -3.63 -3.99
CA VAL A 10 -6.12 -5.09 -4.00
C VAL A 10 -5.44 -5.62 -5.26
N GLU A 11 -5.74 -5.07 -6.44
CA GLU A 11 -5.08 -5.45 -7.68
C GLU A 11 -3.58 -5.12 -7.66
N MET A 12 -3.20 -3.97 -7.12
CA MET A 12 -1.81 -3.58 -6.97
C MET A 12 -1.06 -4.51 -6.02
N LEU A 13 -1.65 -4.86 -4.87
CA LEU A 13 -1.06 -5.83 -3.95
C LEU A 13 -0.88 -7.19 -4.64
N LYS A 14 -1.86 -7.65 -5.41
CA LYS A 14 -1.73 -8.86 -6.22
C LYS A 14 -0.59 -8.78 -7.24
N GLN A 15 -0.42 -7.64 -7.92
CA GLN A 15 0.71 -7.42 -8.83
C GLN A 15 2.06 -7.42 -8.11
N ALA A 16 2.10 -7.02 -6.84
CA ALA A 16 3.26 -7.10 -5.97
C ALA A 16 3.48 -8.52 -5.39
N ASP A 17 2.65 -9.50 -5.74
CA ASP A 17 2.63 -10.83 -5.12
C ASP A 17 2.37 -10.76 -3.60
N ILE A 18 1.46 -9.87 -3.19
CA ILE A 18 0.99 -9.69 -1.80
C ILE A 18 -0.49 -10.06 -1.72
N ILE A 19 -0.80 -11.04 -0.87
CA ILE A 19 -2.15 -11.58 -0.68
C ILE A 19 -2.69 -11.16 0.70
N ILE A 20 -3.83 -10.48 0.71
CA ILE A 20 -4.56 -10.16 1.96
C ILE A 20 -5.12 -11.46 2.56
N GLY A 21 -4.92 -11.64 3.86
CA GLY A 21 -5.25 -12.86 4.62
C GLY A 21 -4.13 -13.90 4.67
N ARG A 22 -3.06 -13.74 3.87
CA ARG A 22 -1.89 -14.65 3.87
C ARG A 22 -0.59 -13.92 4.17
N ASP A 23 -0.33 -12.80 3.50
CA ASP A 23 0.89 -12.01 3.64
C ASP A 23 0.66 -10.79 4.55
N ILE A 24 -0.53 -10.19 4.46
CA ILE A 24 -0.97 -9.08 5.32
C ILE A 24 -2.40 -9.32 5.80
N ILE A 25 -2.77 -8.77 6.95
CA ILE A 25 -4.15 -8.69 7.43
C ILE A 25 -4.56 -7.22 7.48
N VAL A 26 -5.72 -6.89 6.91
CA VAL A 26 -6.29 -5.54 6.96
C VAL A 26 -7.48 -5.58 7.91
N HIS A 27 -7.43 -4.79 8.98
CA HIS A 27 -8.49 -4.71 9.98
C HIS A 27 -9.51 -3.63 9.63
N ASN A 28 -9.04 -2.51 9.05
CA ASN A 28 -9.90 -1.44 8.57
C ASN A 28 -9.72 -1.21 7.06
N PRO A 29 -10.70 -1.57 6.20
CA PRO A 29 -10.61 -1.37 4.75
C PRO A 29 -10.68 0.11 4.32
N GLU A 30 -11.05 1.05 5.20
CA GLU A 30 -11.06 2.48 4.88
C GLU A 30 -9.66 3.02 4.53
N ILE A 31 -8.60 2.37 5.03
CA ILE A 31 -7.21 2.75 4.78
C ILE A 31 -6.82 2.66 3.30
N PHE A 32 -7.54 1.86 2.50
CA PHE A 32 -7.26 1.73 1.06
C PHE A 32 -7.45 3.05 0.32
N LEU A 33 -8.35 3.93 0.79
CA LEU A 33 -8.51 5.26 0.24
C LEU A 33 -7.25 6.11 0.50
N ASP A 34 -6.72 6.07 1.71
CA ASP A 34 -5.51 6.78 2.10
C ASP A 34 -4.29 6.23 1.36
N TRP A 35 -4.19 4.92 1.19
CA TRP A 35 -3.12 4.29 0.41
C TRP A 35 -3.17 4.73 -1.05
N SER A 36 -4.36 4.84 -1.64
CA SER A 36 -4.52 5.26 -3.03
C SER A 36 -4.20 6.74 -3.26
N SER A 37 -4.31 7.59 -2.23
CA SER A 37 -4.12 9.04 -2.32
C SER A 37 -2.74 9.50 -1.84
N ARG A 38 -2.29 8.99 -0.69
CA ARG A 38 -1.05 9.37 0.00
C ARG A 38 0.08 8.36 -0.21
N GLY A 39 -0.22 7.21 -0.81
CA GLY A 39 0.77 6.21 -1.19
C GLY A 39 1.47 5.56 0.00
N MET A 40 2.80 5.40 -0.11
CA MET A 40 3.63 4.69 0.89
C MET A 40 3.58 5.31 2.29
N LEU A 41 3.36 6.62 2.41
CA LEU A 41 3.26 7.28 3.71
C LEU A 41 2.03 6.79 4.49
N ALA A 42 0.87 6.73 3.83
CA ALA A 42 -0.35 6.23 4.49
C ALA A 42 -0.25 4.75 4.84
N ILE A 43 0.45 3.95 4.03
CA ILE A 43 0.72 2.53 4.34
C ILE A 43 1.51 2.42 5.64
N GLY A 44 2.55 3.25 5.82
CA GLY A 44 3.35 3.29 7.05
C GLY A 44 2.56 3.79 8.26
N GLU A 45 1.81 4.89 8.11
CA GLU A 45 0.99 5.44 9.20
C GLU A 45 -0.11 4.46 9.65
N SER A 46 -0.80 3.81 8.70
CA SER A 46 -1.83 2.82 9.03
C SER A 46 -1.24 1.55 9.65
N TYR A 47 0.03 1.22 9.37
CA TYR A 47 0.75 0.12 10.03
C TYR A 47 1.05 0.47 11.50
N MET A 48 1.60 1.67 11.74
CA MET A 48 1.88 2.16 13.09
C MET A 48 0.60 2.30 13.92
N ALA A 49 -0.52 2.66 13.28
CA ALA A 49 -1.84 2.74 13.88
C ALA A 49 -2.54 1.38 14.07
N LYS A 50 -1.87 0.25 13.76
CA LYS A 50 -2.40 -1.12 13.85
C LYS A 50 -3.70 -1.34 13.06
N GLN A 51 -3.91 -0.61 11.96
CA GLN A 51 -5.06 -0.79 11.08
C GLN A 51 -4.86 -1.93 10.07
N TRP A 52 -3.62 -2.36 9.91
CA TRP A 52 -3.23 -3.58 9.20
C TRP A 52 -1.93 -4.11 9.79
N GLU A 53 -1.67 -5.40 9.57
CA GLU A 53 -0.51 -6.11 10.08
C GLU A 53 0.11 -6.97 8.99
N ALA A 54 1.43 -7.14 9.05
CA ALA A 54 2.15 -8.04 8.16
C ALA A 54 2.29 -9.41 8.83
N LEU A 55 1.87 -10.47 8.14
CA LEU A 55 2.10 -11.85 8.55
C LEU A 55 3.48 -12.37 8.12
N LEU A 56 4.04 -11.75 7.09
CA LEU A 56 5.44 -11.89 6.70
C LEU A 56 6.30 -10.82 7.35
N PRO A 57 7.65 -11.00 7.42
CA PRO A 57 8.55 -9.93 7.80
C PRO A 57 8.29 -8.66 6.97
N LEU A 58 8.19 -7.52 7.65
CA LEU A 58 7.82 -6.25 7.02
C LEU A 58 8.73 -5.91 5.85
N ASP A 59 10.02 -6.21 5.95
CA ASP A 59 11.01 -6.00 4.89
C ASP A 59 10.65 -6.75 3.60
N VAL A 60 10.09 -7.96 3.71
CA VAL A 60 9.65 -8.77 2.56
C VAL A 60 8.45 -8.11 1.88
N VAL A 61 7.47 -7.66 2.68
CA VAL A 61 6.27 -6.97 2.17
C VAL A 61 6.66 -5.65 1.49
N LEU A 62 7.52 -4.85 2.12
CA LEU A 62 8.01 -3.59 1.56
C LEU A 62 8.85 -3.82 0.30
N THR A 63 9.71 -4.84 0.27
CA THR A 63 10.49 -5.19 -0.93
C THR A 63 9.59 -5.59 -2.09
N LYS A 64 8.53 -6.35 -1.82
CA LYS A 64 7.52 -6.73 -2.82
C LYS A 64 6.78 -5.51 -3.37
N LEU A 65 6.34 -4.59 -2.51
CA LEU A 65 5.75 -3.30 -2.92
C LEU A 65 6.72 -2.47 -3.76
N LEU A 66 8.01 -2.45 -3.41
CA LEU A 66 9.05 -1.73 -4.14
C LEU A 66 9.37 -2.35 -5.51
N LYS A 67 9.07 -3.64 -5.71
CA LYS A 67 9.25 -4.37 -6.97
C LYS A 67 8.10 -4.16 -7.96
N LEU A 68 7.06 -3.41 -7.60
CA LEU A 68 5.99 -3.06 -8.53
C LEU A 68 6.54 -2.37 -9.79
N PRO A 69 5.98 -2.67 -10.99
CA PRO A 69 6.39 -2.04 -12.23
C PRO A 69 6.29 -0.51 -12.15
N SER A 70 7.22 0.19 -12.81
CA SER A 70 7.46 1.63 -12.72
C SER A 70 6.22 2.51 -12.92
N ASP A 71 5.19 2.06 -13.66
CA ASP A 71 3.93 2.79 -13.86
C ASP A 71 3.00 2.76 -12.62
N ALA A 72 2.87 1.61 -11.96
CA ALA A 72 2.15 1.50 -10.69
C ALA A 72 2.92 2.21 -9.58
N LYS A 73 4.26 2.09 -9.63
CA LYS A 73 5.18 2.81 -8.76
C LYS A 73 5.02 4.33 -8.92
N ARG A 74 4.98 4.88 -10.14
CA ARG A 74 4.80 6.32 -10.38
C ARG A 74 3.51 6.87 -9.77
N LYS A 75 2.42 6.11 -9.75
CA LYS A 75 1.16 6.53 -9.12
C LYS A 75 1.25 6.50 -7.59
N LEU A 76 1.92 5.52 -6.99
CA LEU A 76 2.10 5.41 -5.54
C LEU A 76 3.14 6.38 -4.97
N PHE A 77 4.22 6.60 -5.71
CA PHE A 77 5.39 7.38 -5.30
C PHE A 77 5.31 8.85 -5.72
N LYS A 78 4.42 9.25 -6.64
CA LYS A 78 4.17 10.68 -6.88
C LYS A 78 3.78 11.42 -5.60
N SER A 79 3.05 10.76 -4.70
CA SER A 79 2.68 11.29 -3.38
C SER A 79 3.86 11.37 -2.41
N TRP A 80 4.92 10.59 -2.63
CA TRP A 80 6.16 10.59 -1.85
C TRP A 80 7.13 11.68 -2.35
N ASP A 81 7.31 11.79 -3.67
CA ASP A 81 8.18 12.79 -4.31
C ASP A 81 7.74 14.24 -4.02
N ALA A 82 6.44 14.47 -3.85
CA ALA A 82 5.89 15.79 -3.51
C ALA A 82 6.39 16.38 -2.17
N LYS A 83 7.06 15.58 -1.32
CA LYS A 83 7.73 16.06 -0.09
C LYS A 83 9.24 16.25 -0.23
N PHE A 84 9.85 15.80 -1.32
CA PHE A 84 11.29 15.95 -1.57
C PHE A 84 11.65 17.05 -2.57
N VAL A 85 10.65 17.67 -3.21
CA VAL A 85 10.85 18.92 -3.96
C VAL A 85 10.65 20.08 -2.99
N HIS A 86 11.76 20.52 -2.41
CA HIS A 86 11.84 21.77 -1.65
C HIS A 86 11.93 22.97 -2.61
#